data_AF-A0A194VSG2-F1
#
_entry.id   AF-A0A194VSG2-F1
#
_cell.length_a   1.000
_cell.length_b   1.000
_cell.length_c   1.000
_cell.angle_alpha   90.00
_cell.angle_beta   90.00
_cell.angle_gamma   90.00
#
_symmetry.space_group_name_H-M   'P 1'
#
loop_
_entity.id
_entity.type
_entity.pdbx_description
1 polymer ?
#
loop_
_entity_poly.entity_id
_entity_poly.type
_entity_poly.pdbx_seq_one_letter_code
_entity_poly.pdbx_strand_id
1 'polypeptide(L)'
;MRLTALLSLALPAVALAQNATTTSSATPSATPDYEAICESQAYGYADYCPQCLSQCEGSAYAEQCYYSVFTAINEIESDCEAHSGWNCEQTAVDDVCTDS
;
A
#
# COMPACT_ATOMS: atom_id res chain seq x y z
N MET A 1 21.51 -17.43 -52.56
CA MET A 1 22.95 -17.18 -52.42
C MET A 1 23.30 -17.28 -50.94
N ARG A 2 24.23 -18.18 -50.59
CA ARG A 2 24.77 -18.37 -49.24
C ARG A 2 25.90 -17.37 -49.01
N LEU A 3 26.04 -16.85 -47.80
CA LEU A 3 27.32 -16.36 -47.28
C LEU A 3 27.33 -16.52 -45.75
N THR A 4 27.87 -17.67 -45.35
CA THR A 4 28.44 -17.96 -44.04
C THR A 4 29.68 -17.09 -43.80
N ALA A 5 29.81 -16.51 -42.62
CA ALA A 5 31.09 -16.10 -42.07
C ALA A 5 31.08 -16.29 -40.54
N LEU A 6 31.71 -17.38 -40.11
CA LEU A 6 32.14 -17.64 -38.74
C LEU A 6 33.42 -16.85 -38.50
N LEU A 7 33.51 -16.07 -37.42
CA LEU A 7 34.81 -15.65 -36.87
C LEU A 7 34.76 -15.79 -35.35
N SER A 8 35.46 -16.81 -34.85
CA SER A 8 35.76 -17.06 -33.45
C SER A 8 36.90 -16.14 -33.00
N LEU A 9 36.80 -15.54 -31.81
CA LEU A 9 37.96 -15.04 -31.07
C LEU A 9 37.81 -15.36 -29.58
N ALA A 10 38.91 -15.85 -29.02
CA ALA A 10 39.03 -16.47 -27.72
C ALA A 10 39.60 -15.52 -26.65
N LEU A 11 39.21 -15.77 -25.39
CA LEU A 11 39.86 -15.50 -24.09
C LEU A 11 40.20 -14.04 -23.69
N PRO A 12 40.07 -13.64 -22.41
CA PRO A 12 40.65 -14.34 -21.26
C PRO A 12 39.71 -14.60 -20.07
N ALA A 13 40.02 -15.65 -19.31
CA ALA A 13 39.49 -15.90 -17.98
C ALA A 13 40.02 -14.82 -17.02
N VAL A 14 39.12 -14.04 -16.42
CA VAL A 14 39.45 -13.16 -15.30
C VAL A 14 38.99 -13.86 -14.04
N ALA A 15 39.93 -14.53 -13.37
CA ALA A 15 39.77 -14.88 -11.96
C ALA A 15 40.16 -13.64 -11.14
N LEU A 16 39.25 -13.07 -10.35
CA LEU A 16 39.63 -12.11 -9.33
C LEU A 16 38.73 -12.22 -8.09
N ALA A 17 39.39 -12.69 -7.03
CA ALA A 17 39.26 -12.32 -5.62
C ALA A 17 37.85 -12.30 -4.97
N GLN A 18 37.72 -13.18 -3.98
CA GLN A 18 36.72 -13.13 -2.92
C GLN A 18 36.88 -11.83 -2.12
N ASN A 19 36.19 -10.77 -2.52
CA ASN A 19 35.83 -9.73 -1.57
C ASN A 19 34.59 -10.24 -0.84
N ALA A 20 34.78 -10.70 0.40
CA ALA A 20 33.71 -10.78 1.38
C ALA A 20 33.22 -9.35 1.63
N THR A 21 32.42 -8.84 0.69
CA THR A 21 31.59 -7.68 0.90
C THR A 21 30.58 -8.15 1.94
N THR A 22 30.79 -7.74 3.20
CA THR A 22 29.68 -7.60 4.13
C THR A 22 28.78 -6.54 3.52
N THR A 23 27.94 -6.96 2.57
CA THR A 23 26.84 -6.16 2.08
C THR A 23 25.91 -6.06 3.28
N SER A 24 26.10 -5.03 4.09
CA SER A 24 25.02 -4.48 4.90
C SER A 24 23.99 -3.98 3.89
N SER A 25 23.17 -4.91 3.40
CA SER A 25 21.90 -4.60 2.77
C SER A 25 21.11 -3.89 3.86
N ALA A 26 21.20 -2.56 3.90
CA ALA A 26 20.15 -1.79 4.51
C ALA A 26 18.91 -2.13 3.68
N THR A 27 18.15 -3.11 4.14
CA THR A 27 16.80 -3.36 3.64
C THR A 27 16.13 -2.00 3.69
N PRO A 28 15.67 -1.43 2.56
CA PRO A 28 14.84 -0.24 2.64
C PRO A 28 13.71 -0.60 3.59
N SER A 29 13.60 0.12 4.72
CA SER A 29 12.40 0.07 5.53
C SER A 29 11.34 0.66 4.63
N ALA A 30 10.69 -0.20 3.84
CA ALA A 30 9.50 0.14 3.10
C ALA A 30 8.40 0.26 4.16
N THR A 31 8.49 1.32 4.97
CA THR A 31 7.37 1.72 5.79
C THR A 31 6.21 1.93 4.83
N PRO A 32 5.09 1.22 5.00
CA PRO A 32 3.96 1.37 4.10
C PRO A 32 3.53 2.84 4.07
N ASP A 33 3.24 3.35 2.88
CA ASP A 33 2.64 4.66 2.75
C ASP A 33 1.15 4.53 3.09
N TYR A 34 0.85 4.58 4.39
CA TYR A 34 -0.50 4.36 4.92
C TYR A 34 -1.50 5.39 4.38
N GLU A 35 -1.04 6.59 4.04
CA GLU A 35 -1.89 7.65 3.46
C GLU A 35 -2.26 7.28 2.02
N ALA A 36 -1.28 6.94 1.18
CA ALA A 36 -1.56 6.51 -0.19
C ALA A 36 -2.40 5.21 -0.24
N ILE A 37 -2.17 4.28 0.70
CA ILE A 37 -2.98 3.05 0.81
C ILE A 37 -4.40 3.41 1.24
N CYS A 38 -4.57 4.29 2.23
CA CYS A 38 -5.88 4.74 2.65
C CYS A 38 -6.65 5.37 1.48
N GLU A 39 -6.05 6.35 0.78
CA GLU A 39 -6.69 7.06 -0.34
C GLU A 39 -7.09 6.10 -1.47
N SER A 40 -6.28 5.07 -1.74
CA SER A 40 -6.61 4.02 -2.72
C SER A 40 -7.85 3.21 -2.32
N GLN A 41 -8.08 3.00 -1.02
CA GLN A 41 -9.17 2.16 -0.50
C GLN A 41 -10.38 2.97 -0.04
N ALA A 42 -10.25 4.28 0.15
CA ALA A 42 -11.28 5.15 0.72
C ALA A 42 -12.44 5.46 -0.22
N TYR A 43 -12.30 5.20 -1.52
CA TYR A 43 -13.31 5.53 -2.54
C TYR A 43 -13.76 7.00 -2.44
N GLY A 44 -15.02 7.27 -2.08
CA GLY A 44 -15.56 8.62 -1.88
C GLY A 44 -15.13 9.30 -0.58
N TYR A 45 -14.49 8.57 0.34
CA TYR A 45 -14.12 9.05 1.67
C TYR A 45 -12.64 9.45 1.79
N ALA A 46 -11.93 9.67 0.68
CA ALA A 46 -10.50 9.97 0.69
C ALA A 46 -10.16 11.19 1.56
N ASP A 47 -11.05 12.18 1.62
CA ASP A 47 -10.89 13.37 2.48
C ASP A 47 -10.86 13.04 3.99
N TYR A 48 -11.36 11.87 4.39
CA TYR A 48 -11.38 11.38 5.78
C TYR A 48 -10.20 10.49 6.13
N CYS A 49 -9.31 10.18 5.17
CA CYS A 49 -8.10 9.40 5.44
C CYS A 49 -7.28 9.93 6.63
N PRO A 50 -7.03 11.24 6.78
CA PRO A 50 -6.29 11.76 7.93
C PRO A 50 -6.90 11.41 9.29
N GLN A 51 -8.23 11.24 9.35
CA GLN A 51 -8.95 10.83 10.56
C GLN A 51 -8.90 9.31 10.77
N CYS A 52 -8.86 8.53 9.70
CA CYS A 52 -8.88 7.06 9.75
C CYS A 52 -7.49 6.42 9.77
N LEU A 53 -6.41 7.18 9.56
CA LEU A 53 -5.03 6.66 9.42
C LEU A 53 -4.59 5.78 10.60
N SER A 54 -4.93 6.17 11.84
CA SER A 54 -4.51 5.44 13.04
C SER A 54 -5.15 4.05 13.15
N GLN A 55 -6.26 3.79 12.45
CA GLN A 55 -6.97 2.49 12.51
C GLN A 55 -6.14 1.32 11.98
N CYS A 56 -5.28 1.60 11.00
CA CYS A 56 -4.56 0.56 10.27
C CYS A 56 -3.04 0.75 10.29
N GLU A 57 -2.55 1.81 10.94
CA GLU A 57 -1.12 2.05 11.11
C GLU A 57 -0.46 0.88 11.87
N GLY A 58 0.69 0.41 11.38
CA GLY A 58 1.37 -0.76 11.93
C GLY A 58 0.79 -2.11 11.52
N SER A 59 -0.35 -2.15 10.81
CA SER A 59 -0.90 -3.39 10.25
C SER A 59 -0.02 -3.91 9.11
N ALA A 60 0.19 -5.23 9.08
CA ALA A 60 0.84 -5.92 7.96
C ALA A 60 -0.07 -6.05 6.72
N TYR A 61 -1.36 -5.75 6.87
CA TYR A 61 -2.39 -5.87 5.83
C TYR A 61 -3.20 -4.56 5.74
N ALA A 62 -2.50 -3.44 5.57
CA ALA A 62 -3.08 -2.11 5.57
C ALA A 62 -4.19 -1.94 4.51
N GLU A 63 -4.00 -2.47 3.30
CA GLU A 63 -5.01 -2.41 2.23
C GLU A 63 -6.33 -3.09 2.64
N GLN A 64 -6.26 -4.30 3.20
CA GLN A 64 -7.46 -5.02 3.66
C GLN A 64 -8.09 -4.35 4.88
N CYS A 65 -7.26 -3.78 5.75
CA CYS A 65 -7.72 -3.03 6.92
C CYS A 65 -8.52 -1.78 6.49
N TYR A 66 -7.96 -0.92 5.64
CA TYR A 66 -8.66 0.28 5.17
C TYR A 66 -9.89 -0.07 4.33
N TYR A 67 -9.81 -1.10 3.47
CA TYR A 67 -10.99 -1.58 2.76
C TYR A 67 -12.13 -1.94 3.73
N SER A 68 -11.82 -2.64 4.83
CA SER A 68 -12.81 -2.98 5.85
C SER A 68 -13.36 -1.75 6.58
N VAL A 69 -12.50 -0.78 6.92
CA VAL A 69 -12.88 0.48 7.56
C VAL A 69 -13.88 1.25 6.70
N PHE A 70 -13.55 1.49 5.43
CA PHE A 70 -14.42 2.25 4.54
C PHE A 70 -15.68 1.48 4.10
N THR A 71 -15.64 0.16 4.10
CA THR A 71 -16.86 -0.66 3.94
C THR A 71 -17.80 -0.45 5.13
N ALA A 72 -17.29 -0.45 6.37
CA ALA A 72 -18.11 -0.21 7.55
C ALA A 72 -18.70 1.20 7.57
N ILE A 73 -17.93 2.23 7.20
CA ILE A 73 -18.42 3.61 7.07
C ILE A 73 -19.59 3.66 6.08
N ASN A 74 -19.43 3.08 4.90
CA ASN A 74 -20.47 3.06 3.88
C ASN A 74 -21.74 2.31 4.35
N GLU A 75 -21.59 1.23 5.12
CA GLU A 75 -22.72 0.51 5.70
C GLU A 75 -23.48 1.36 6.73
N ILE A 76 -22.78 2.05 7.63
CA ILE A 76 -23.39 2.91 8.66
C ILE A 76 -24.05 4.13 8.02
N GLU A 77 -23.40 4.75 7.03
CA GLU A 77 -23.99 5.86 6.28
C GLU A 77 -25.28 5.41 5.60
N SER A 78 -25.26 4.28 4.88
CA SER A 78 -26.43 3.73 4.20
C SER A 78 -27.59 3.44 5.16
N ASP A 79 -27.32 2.92 6.35
CA ASP A 79 -28.34 2.69 7.39
C ASP A 79 -28.90 4.01 7.94
N CYS A 80 -28.04 4.98 8.20
CA CYS A 80 -28.45 6.32 8.63
C CYS A 80 -29.36 6.99 7.59
N GLU A 81 -28.98 6.92 6.31
CA GLU A 81 -29.78 7.46 5.20
C GLU A 81 -31.13 6.75 5.07
N ALA A 82 -31.15 5.42 5.22
CA ALA A 82 -32.37 4.62 5.17
C ALA A 82 -33.39 5.03 6.26
N HIS A 83 -32.91 5.55 7.39
CA HIS A 83 -33.74 6.04 8.50
C HIS A 83 -33.99 7.55 8.46
N SER A 84 -33.74 8.22 7.33
CA SER A 84 -33.87 9.69 7.19
C SER A 84 -33.03 10.45 8.21
N GLY A 85 -31.85 9.93 8.55
CA GLY A 85 -30.88 10.56 9.42
C GLY A 85 -30.32 11.86 8.83
N TRP A 86 -29.56 12.58 9.65
CA TRP A 86 -28.91 13.83 9.27
C TRP A 86 -27.41 13.70 9.47
N ASN A 87 -26.61 14.24 8.54
CA ASN A 87 -25.14 14.22 8.59
C ASN A 87 -24.57 12.79 8.67
N CYS A 88 -25.11 11.88 7.86
CA CYS A 88 -24.84 10.45 7.92
C CYS A 88 -23.39 10.09 7.60
N GLU A 89 -22.80 10.72 6.58
CA GLU A 89 -21.39 10.55 6.20
C GLU A 89 -20.45 10.85 7.37
N GLN A 90 -20.53 12.06 7.94
CA GLN A 90 -19.70 12.45 9.07
C GLN A 90 -19.96 11.58 10.30
N THR A 91 -21.22 11.21 10.56
CA THR A 91 -21.58 10.33 11.69
C THR A 91 -20.93 8.95 11.53
N ALA A 92 -20.94 8.40 10.32
CA ALA A 92 -20.35 7.10 10.03
C ALA A 92 -18.81 7.14 10.14
N VAL A 93 -18.18 8.19 9.61
CA VAL A 93 -16.73 8.40 9.76
C VAL A 93 -16.35 8.55 11.23
N ASP A 94 -17.11 9.33 12.01
CA ASP A 94 -16.83 9.53 13.43
C ASP A 94 -17.00 8.23 14.24
N ASP A 95 -17.96 7.37 13.87
CA ASP A 95 -18.18 6.08 14.56
C ASP A 95 -17.03 5.08 14.30
N VAL A 96 -16.52 5.01 13.06
CA VAL A 96 -15.48 4.05 12.68
C VAL A 96 -14.06 4.57 12.90
N CYS A 97 -13.83 5.85 12.65
CA CYS A 97 -12.49 6.45 12.67
C CYS A 97 -12.18 7.25 13.94
N THR A 98 -13.00 7.15 14.99
CA THR A 98 -12.64 7.69 16.30
C THR A 98 -11.45 6.91 16.89
N ASP A 99 -10.42 7.66 17.28
CA ASP A 99 -9.20 7.18 17.92
C ASP A 99 -9.54 6.41 19.21
N SER A 100 -9.09 5.15 19.32
CA SER A 100 -9.21 4.32 20.53
C SER A 100 -7.99 4.45 21.43
#